data_AF-A0A969XN63-F1
#
_entry.id   AF-A0A969XN63-F1
#
_cell.length_a   1.000
_cell.length_b   1.000
_cell.length_c   1.000
_cell.angle_alpha   90.00
_cell.angle_beta   90.00
_cell.angle_gamma   90.00
#
_symmetry.space_group_name_H-M   'P 1'
#
loop_
_entity.id
_entity.type
_entity.pdbx_description
1 polymer ?
#
loop_
_entity_poly.entity_id
_entity_poly.type
_entity_poly.pdbx_seq_one_letter_code
_entity_poly.pdbx_strand_id
1 'polypeptide(L)' 'MPKAYVLTGPRTLEYREYALAPLGPRDVRLTGVVSGISHGTELNLWRGTAPFQE' A
#
# COMPACT_ATOMS: atom_id res chain seq x y z
N MET A 1 7.91 -9.99 10.40
CA MET A 1 6.85 -10.00 9.35
C MET A 1 7.09 -8.79 8.45
N PRO A 2 6.72 -8.81 7.16
CA PRO A 2 6.93 -7.64 6.30
C PRO A 2 6.07 -6.47 6.78
N LYS A 3 6.53 -5.25 6.53
CA LYS A 3 5.88 -4.01 6.98
C LYS A 3 5.50 -3.16 5.78
N ALA A 4 4.40 -2.42 5.91
CA ALA A 4 3.92 -1.50 4.91
C ALA A 4 3.42 -0.21 5.56
N TYR A 5 3.51 0.89 4.81
CA TYR A 5 2.72 2.09 5.11
C TYR A 5 1.34 1.91 4.50
N VAL A 6 0.30 1.99 5.33
CA VAL A 6 -1.08 1.87 4.87
C VAL A 6 -1.80 3.17 5.16
N LEU A 7 -2.48 3.69 4.15
CA LEU A 7 -3.37 4.82 4.31
C LEU A 7 -4.62 4.31 5.03
N THR A 8 -4.93 4.85 6.20
CA THR A 8 -6.16 4.49 6.96
C THR A 8 -7.19 5.62 6.95
N GLY A 9 -6.84 6.73 6.32
CA GLY A 9 -7.74 7.84 6.03
C GLY A 9 -7.00 9.00 5.35
N PRO A 10 -7.72 10.05 4.94
CA PRO A 10 -7.10 11.24 4.38
C PRO A 10 -6.06 11.82 5.36
N ARG A 11 -4.84 11.98 4.87
CA ARG A 11 -3.67 12.45 5.63
C ARG A 11 -3.28 11.57 6.83
N THR A 12 -3.68 10.31 6.83
CA THR A 12 -3.38 9.36 7.92
C THR A 12 -2.70 8.11 7.37
N LEU A 13 -1.45 7.91 7.76
CA LEU A 13 -0.66 6.72 7.41
C LEU A 13 -0.27 5.96 8.67
N GLU A 14 -0.38 4.65 8.61
CA GLU A 14 0.08 3.72 9.64
C GLU A 14 1.20 2.85 9.11
N TYR A 15 2.25 2.70 9.90
CA TYR A 15 3.31 1.73 9.61
C TYR A 15 3.03 0.44 10.36
N ARG A 16 2.57 -0.59 9.63
CA ARG A 16 2.07 -1.82 10.23
C ARG A 16 2.62 -3.07 9.56
N GLU A 17 2.70 -4.14 10.34
CA GLU A 17 3.04 -5.47 9.86
C GLU A 17 1.86 -6.07 9.08
N TYR A 18 2.16 -6.85 8.05
CA TYR A 18 1.13 -7.55 7.28
C TYR A 18 1.49 -9.02 7.06
N ALA A 19 0.44 -9.83 6.87
CA ALA A 19 0.58 -11.24 6.52
C ALA A 19 0.76 -11.39 5.01
N LEU A 20 1.70 -12.25 4.61
CA LEU A 20 1.83 -12.63 3.20
C LEU A 20 0.75 -13.65 2.86
N ALA A 21 -0.02 -13.37 1.81
CA ALA A 21 -0.94 -14.34 1.26
C ALA A 21 -0.18 -15.61 0.79
N PRO A 22 -0.81 -16.80 0.83
CA PRO A 22 -0.24 -18.01 0.21
C PRO A 22 0.03 -17.78 -1.27
N LEU A 23 1.08 -18.42 -1.82
CA LEU A 23 1.35 -18.36 -3.26
C LEU A 23 0.46 -19.37 -3.99
N GLY A 24 -0.25 -18.91 -5.00
CA GLY A 24 -0.91 -19.76 -5.97
C GLY A 24 0.07 -20.31 -7.02
N PRO A 25 -0.38 -21.21 -7.89
CA PRO A 25 0.48 -21.87 -8.89
C PRO A 25 1.13 -20.93 -9.92
N ARG A 26 0.66 -19.68 -10.02
CA ARG A 26 1.17 -18.67 -10.97
C ARG A 26 1.71 -17.43 -10.30
N ASP A 27 1.80 -17.43 -8.97
CA ASP A 27 2.27 -16.27 -8.21
C ASP A 27 3.78 -16.35 -8.00
N VAL A 28 4.42 -15.18 -7.99
CA VAL A 28 5.81 -15.03 -7.58
C VAL A 28 5.91 -14.02 -6.45
N ARG A 29 6.81 -14.26 -5.51
CA ARG A 29 7.07 -13.34 -4.40
C ARG A 29 8.22 -12.41 -4.76
N LEU A 30 7.99 -11.11 -4.62
CA LEU A 30 8.98 -10.08 -4.88
C LEU A 30 9.35 -9.35 -3.58
N THR A 31 10.57 -8.82 -3.54
CA THR A 31 11.00 -7.86 -2.52
C THR A 31 11.10 -6.49 -3.18
N GLY A 32 10.29 -5.54 -2.72
CA GLY A 32 10.36 -4.16 -3.20
C GLY A 32 11.69 -3.52 -2.79
N VAL A 33 12.48 -3.07 -3.75
CA VAL A 33 13.74 -2.33 -3.52
C VAL A 33 13.48 -0.83 -3.46
N VAL A 34 12.56 -0.35 -4.31
CA VAL A 34 12.13 1.04 -4.39
C VAL A 34 10.68 1.10 -4.85
N SER A 35 9.93 2.09 -4.37
CA SER A 35 8.59 2.44 -4.86
C SER A 35 8.50 3.94 -5.09
N GLY A 36 7.89 4.34 -6.20
CA GLY A 36 7.61 5.74 -6.50
C GLY A 36 6.22 6.12 -6.01
N ILE A 37 6.06 7.38 -5.59
CA ILE A 37 4.77 7.95 -5.23
C ILE A 37 4.23 8.75 -6.42
N SER A 38 3.09 8.32 -6.97
CA SER A 38 2.39 9.03 -8.04
C SER A 38 1.66 10.25 -7.51
N HIS A 39 1.79 11.34 -8.25
CA HIS A 39 0.98 12.53 -8.03
C HIS A 39 -0.51 12.28 -8.30
N GLY A 40 -0.83 11.51 -9.35
CA GLY A 40 -2.22 11.32 -9.80
C GLY A 40 -3.00 10.27 -9.01
N THR A 41 -2.30 9.36 -8.33
CA THR A 41 -2.93 8.24 -7.63
C THR A 41 -2.72 8.34 -6.12
N GLU A 42 -1.48 8.10 -5.63
CA GLU A 42 -1.24 8.09 -4.19
C GLU A 42 -1.55 9.44 -3.52
N LEU A 43 -1.20 10.58 -4.14
CA LEU A 43 -1.47 11.88 -3.51
C LEU A 43 -2.97 12.24 -3.49
N ASN A 44 -3.77 11.75 -4.43
CA ASN A 44 -5.22 11.97 -4.42
C ASN A 44 -5.90 11.15 -3.31
N LEU A 45 -5.46 9.90 -3.10
CA LEU A 45 -5.90 9.09 -1.96
C LEU A 45 -5.46 9.74 -0.65
N TRP A 46 -4.19 10.12 -0.52
CA TRP A 46 -3.65 10.81 0.67
C TRP A 46 -4.44 12.08 1.02
N ARG A 47 -4.84 12.89 0.04
CA ARG A 47 -5.60 14.12 0.29
C ARG A 47 -7.08 13.86 0.57
N GLY A 48 -7.59 12.67 0.26
CA GLY A 48 -9.02 12.35 0.32
C GLY A 48 -9.84 12.96 -0.81
N THR A 49 -9.20 13.30 -1.94
CA THR A 49 -9.90 13.85 -3.13
C THR A 49 -10.35 12.77 -4.10
N ALA A 50 -10.00 11.51 -3.84
CA ALA A 50 -10.52 10.32 -4.50
C ALA A 50 -11.15 9.39 -3.47
N PRO A 51 -12.20 8.63 -3.83
CA PRO A 51 -12.77 7.60 -2.96
C PRO A 51 -11.68 6.61 -2.52
N PHE A 52 -11.73 6.22 -1.25
CA PHE A 52 -10.78 5.32 -0.63
C PHE A 52 -11.53 4.14 0.00
N GLN A 53 -10.95 2.94 -0.11
CA GLN A 53 -11.38 1.74 0.59
C GLN A 53 -10.14 1.13 1.26
N GLU A 54 -10.23 0.88 2.57
CA GLU A 54 -9.19 0.17 3.33
C GLU A 54 -9.30 -1.35 3.17
#